data_AF-A0A7S4RFS8-F1
#
_entry.id   AF-A0A7S4RFS8-F1
#
_cell.length_a   1.000
_cell.length_b   1.000
_cell.length_c   1.000
_cell.angle_alpha   90.00
_cell.angle_beta   90.00
_cell.angle_gamma   90.00
#
_symmetry.space_group_name_H-M   'P 1'
#
loop_
_entity.id
_entity.type
_entity.pdbx_description
1 polymer ?
#
loop_
_entity_poly.entity_id
_entity_poly.type
_entity_poly.pdbx_seq_one_letter_code
_entity_poly.pdbx_strand_id
1 'polypeptide(L)'
;NSKQPPPQEEQQSSSSTTTTSSTTPLIPKRLWNALCIQSNIQSDTTWGNISKKQIRSLSNSLTNLVVNMSGKGIFKEEFVTAGGISTKDVNMSTMSSKKMDGLYVCGEVLNVDGVTGGFNFMNCWSTGFMAGVGAATFVIGESL
;
A
#
# COMPACT_ATOMS: atom_id res chain seq x y z
N ASN A 1 -68.41 4.02 -37.32
CA ASN A 1 -67.15 4.66 -37.73
C ASN A 1 -66.72 5.65 -36.65
N SER A 2 -66.17 5.15 -35.55
CA SER A 2 -65.72 5.96 -34.40
C SER A 2 -64.19 5.87 -34.33
N LYS A 3 -63.51 6.90 -34.81
CA LYS A 3 -62.05 7.02 -34.72
C LYS A 3 -61.67 7.27 -33.26
N GLN A 4 -60.81 6.42 -32.68
CA GLN A 4 -60.13 6.71 -31.43
C GLN A 4 -59.18 7.91 -31.60
N PRO A 5 -59.02 8.77 -30.58
CA PRO A 5 -58.02 9.82 -30.63
C PRO A 5 -56.60 9.24 -30.54
N PRO A 6 -55.59 9.92 -31.11
CA PRO A 6 -54.22 9.43 -31.08
C PRO A 6 -53.69 9.36 -29.63
N PRO A 7 -52.77 8.43 -29.33
CA PRO A 7 -52.16 8.33 -28.01
C PRO A 7 -51.39 9.61 -27.69
N GLN A 8 -51.55 10.13 -26.48
CA GLN A 8 -50.69 11.19 -25.97
C GLN A 8 -49.28 10.61 -25.81
N GLU A 9 -48.29 11.22 -26.45
CA GLU A 9 -46.88 10.90 -26.23
C GLU A 9 -46.52 11.21 -24.77
N GLU A 10 -46.38 10.16 -23.96
CA GLU A 10 -45.69 10.25 -22.67
C GLU A 10 -44.28 10.75 -22.92
N GLN A 11 -44.00 11.98 -22.50
CA GLN A 11 -42.64 12.49 -22.40
C GLN A 11 -41.86 11.56 -21.45
N GLN A 12 -40.98 10.73 -22.01
CA GLN A 12 -40.01 9.96 -21.26
C GLN A 12 -39.13 10.93 -20.47
N SER A 13 -39.43 11.08 -19.18
CA SER A 13 -38.57 11.79 -18.23
C SER A 13 -37.23 11.04 -18.17
N SER A 14 -36.17 11.66 -18.69
CA SER A 14 -34.81 11.15 -18.60
C SER A 14 -34.44 11.00 -17.13
N SER A 15 -34.35 9.77 -16.63
CA SER A 15 -33.95 9.49 -15.25
C SER A 15 -32.54 10.05 -15.03
N SER A 16 -32.47 11.17 -14.31
CA SER A 16 -31.21 11.85 -14.10
C SER A 16 -30.41 11.09 -13.05
N THR A 17 -29.49 10.22 -13.48
CA THR A 17 -28.65 9.43 -12.57
C THR A 17 -27.78 10.36 -11.72
N THR A 18 -27.84 10.19 -10.41
CA THR A 18 -27.01 10.96 -9.48
C THR A 18 -25.55 10.53 -9.58
N THR A 19 -24.63 11.49 -9.46
CA THR A 19 -23.19 11.26 -9.56
C THR A 19 -22.71 10.26 -8.50
N THR A 20 -23.32 10.24 -7.31
CA THR A 20 -22.94 9.31 -6.22
C THR A 20 -23.46 7.87 -6.40
N SER A 21 -24.58 7.68 -7.11
CA SER A 21 -25.11 6.34 -7.40
C SER A 21 -24.46 5.69 -8.62
N SER A 22 -23.96 6.51 -9.54
CA SER A 22 -23.28 6.10 -10.76
C SER A 22 -21.80 5.80 -10.51
N THR A 23 -21.51 4.65 -9.91
CA THR A 23 -20.14 4.19 -9.69
C THR A 23 -19.69 3.31 -10.85
N THR A 24 -18.45 3.49 -11.33
CA THR A 24 -17.83 2.47 -12.19
C THR A 24 -17.63 1.18 -11.40
N PRO A 25 -17.75 -0.02 -11.99
CA PRO A 25 -17.51 -1.29 -11.29
C PRO A 25 -16.09 -1.43 -10.72
N LEU A 26 -15.14 -0.59 -11.18
CA LEU A 26 -13.76 -0.56 -10.68
C LEU A 26 -13.61 0.06 -9.28
N ILE A 27 -14.55 0.88 -8.81
CA ILE A 27 -14.39 1.65 -7.57
C ILE A 27 -15.44 1.22 -6.55
N PRO A 28 -15.04 0.78 -5.34
CA PRO A 28 -15.98 0.47 -4.27
C PRO A 28 -16.89 1.66 -3.96
N LYS A 29 -18.20 1.41 -3.84
CA LYS A 29 -19.22 2.46 -3.63
C LYS A 29 -18.93 3.41 -2.47
N ARG A 30 -18.38 2.89 -1.36
CA ARG A 30 -18.00 3.69 -0.19
C ARG A 30 -16.88 4.68 -0.50
N LEU A 31 -15.86 4.24 -1.25
CA LEU A 31 -14.77 5.11 -1.68
C LEU A 31 -15.26 6.16 -2.66
N TRP A 32 -16.09 5.76 -3.63
CA TRP A 32 -16.69 6.70 -4.58
C TRP A 32 -17.44 7.84 -3.88
N ASN A 33 -18.32 7.51 -2.93
CA ASN A 33 -19.06 8.52 -2.17
C ASN A 33 -18.13 9.48 -1.42
N ALA A 34 -17.07 8.95 -0.79
CA ALA A 34 -16.08 9.80 -0.10
C ALA A 34 -15.37 10.76 -1.07
N LEU A 35 -15.01 10.30 -2.27
CA LEU A 35 -14.38 11.12 -3.31
C LEU A 35 -15.33 12.21 -3.84
N CYS A 36 -16.62 11.89 -4.03
CA CYS A 36 -17.64 12.87 -4.40
C CYS A 36 -17.76 13.97 -3.33
N ILE A 37 -17.87 13.58 -2.06
CA ILE A 37 -17.96 14.51 -0.92
C ILE A 37 -16.72 15.41 -0.85
N GLN A 38 -15.52 14.82 -0.94
CA GLN A 38 -14.25 15.55 -0.97
C GLN A 38 -14.17 16.56 -2.12
N SER A 39 -14.84 16.28 -3.24
CA SER A 39 -14.90 17.14 -4.42
C SER A 39 -16.04 18.16 -4.39
N ASN A 40 -16.69 18.32 -3.24
CA ASN A 40 -17.87 19.18 -3.04
C ASN A 40 -19.03 18.82 -3.99
N ILE A 41 -19.25 17.53 -4.24
CA ILE A 41 -20.40 17.01 -5.01
C ILE A 41 -21.41 16.44 -4.00
N GLN A 42 -22.60 17.03 -3.96
CA GLN A 42 -23.67 16.59 -3.07
C GLN A 42 -24.28 15.28 -3.58
N SER A 43 -24.90 14.52 -2.68
CA SER A 43 -25.43 13.18 -3.00
C SER A 43 -26.53 13.19 -4.07
N ASP A 44 -27.27 14.27 -4.16
CA ASP A 44 -28.37 14.52 -5.10
C ASP A 44 -27.91 15.16 -6.42
N THR A 45 -26.64 15.57 -6.52
CA THR A 45 -26.10 16.16 -7.75
C THR A 45 -26.14 15.13 -8.88
N THR A 46 -26.74 15.52 -10.00
CA THR A 46 -26.79 14.72 -11.22
C THR A 46 -25.60 15.04 -12.12
N TRP A 47 -25.26 14.13 -13.03
CA TRP A 47 -24.20 14.37 -14.01
C TRP A 47 -24.45 15.59 -14.90
N GLY A 48 -25.72 15.96 -15.14
CA GLY A 48 -26.07 17.16 -15.91
C GLY A 48 -25.81 18.47 -15.16
N ASN A 49 -25.83 18.44 -13.82
CA ASN A 49 -25.73 19.64 -12.98
C ASN A 49 -24.36 19.81 -12.32
N ILE A 50 -23.39 18.93 -12.62
CA ILE A 50 -22.04 19.03 -12.10
C ILE A 50 -21.26 20.14 -12.82
N SER A 51 -20.56 20.99 -12.06
CA SER A 51 -19.72 22.03 -12.61
C SER A 51 -18.37 21.50 -13.13
N LYS A 52 -17.78 22.19 -14.10
CA LYS A 52 -16.40 21.88 -14.57
C LYS A 52 -15.38 21.90 -13.43
N LYS A 53 -15.57 22.75 -12.41
CA LYS A 53 -14.72 22.83 -11.22
C LYS A 53 -14.81 21.54 -10.40
N GLN A 54 -16.02 21.05 -10.15
CA GLN A 54 -16.25 19.78 -9.43
C GLN A 54 -15.69 18.58 -10.21
N ILE A 55 -15.89 18.51 -11.53
CA ILE A 55 -15.29 17.45 -12.37
C ILE A 55 -13.77 17.45 -12.24
N ARG A 56 -13.11 18.62 -12.32
CA ARG A 56 -11.66 18.73 -12.16
C ARG A 56 -11.21 18.30 -10.76
N SER A 57 -11.95 18.69 -9.72
CA SER A 57 -11.67 18.29 -8.33
C SER A 57 -11.79 16.77 -8.13
N LEU A 58 -12.83 16.16 -8.71
CA LEU A 58 -13.06 14.72 -8.65
C LEU A 58 -11.97 13.96 -9.42
N SER A 59 -11.63 14.41 -10.62
CA SER A 59 -10.53 13.85 -11.41
C SER A 59 -9.20 13.92 -10.65
N ASN A 60 -8.87 15.05 -10.04
CA ASN A 60 -7.66 15.17 -9.23
C ASN A 60 -7.70 14.27 -7.99
N SER A 61 -8.86 14.14 -7.35
CA SER A 61 -9.00 13.23 -6.19
C SER A 61 -8.90 11.75 -6.58
N LEU A 62 -9.21 11.39 -7.82
CA LEU A 62 -9.06 10.02 -8.32
C LEU A 62 -7.62 9.65 -8.66
N THR A 63 -6.80 10.61 -9.12
CA THR A 63 -5.45 10.35 -9.61
C THR A 63 -4.34 10.84 -8.68
N ASN A 64 -4.66 11.76 -7.77
CA ASN A 64 -3.69 12.43 -6.91
C ASN A 64 -4.30 12.74 -5.52
N LEU A 65 -4.89 11.71 -4.89
CA LEU A 65 -5.47 11.83 -3.56
C LEU A 65 -4.38 12.04 -2.51
N VAL A 66 -4.33 13.24 -1.93
CA VAL A 66 -3.44 13.54 -0.79
C VAL A 66 -4.18 13.23 0.51
N VAL A 67 -3.63 12.33 1.32
CA VAL A 67 -4.14 11.97 2.65
C VAL A 67 -3.12 12.38 3.70
N ASN A 68 -3.53 13.25 4.62
CA ASN A 68 -2.69 13.66 5.74
C ASN A 68 -2.70 12.58 6.82
N MET A 69 -1.52 11.99 7.07
CA MET A 69 -1.35 10.96 8.09
C MET A 69 -0.99 11.61 9.42
N SER A 70 -1.79 11.39 10.47
CA SER A 70 -1.57 11.94 11.82
C SER A 70 -0.72 11.05 12.73
N GLY A 71 -0.39 9.83 12.30
CA GLY A 71 0.41 8.90 13.10
C GLY A 71 0.43 7.49 12.51
N LYS A 72 1.11 6.57 13.21
CA LYS A 72 1.10 5.13 12.91
C LYS A 72 -0.03 4.46 13.71
N GLY A 73 -0.64 3.42 13.14
CA GLY A 73 -1.70 2.67 13.82
C GLY A 73 -1.20 1.97 15.09
N ILE A 74 -2.10 1.85 16.08
CA ILE A 74 -1.85 1.28 17.42
C ILE A 74 -1.87 -0.26 17.43
N PHE A 75 -2.54 -0.88 16.46
CA PHE A 75 -2.64 -2.34 16.28
C PHE A 75 -1.56 -2.84 15.33
N LYS A 76 -0.31 -2.71 15.75
CA LYS A 76 0.83 -2.98 14.89
C LYS A 76 1.40 -4.35 15.26
N GLU A 77 0.95 -5.39 14.57
CA GLU A 77 1.79 -6.56 14.36
C GLU A 77 2.95 -6.09 13.47
N GLU A 78 4.03 -5.61 14.10
CA GLU A 78 5.23 -5.21 13.37
C GLU A 78 5.88 -6.48 12.81
N PHE A 79 5.82 -6.63 11.49
CA PHE A 79 6.33 -7.83 10.82
C PHE A 79 7.86 -7.89 10.74
N VAL A 80 8.53 -6.73 10.85
CA VAL A 80 9.99 -6.57 10.72
C VAL A 80 10.42 -5.35 11.54
N THR A 81 11.59 -5.45 12.18
CA THR A 81 12.24 -4.34 12.86
C THR A 81 13.21 -3.62 11.92
N ALA A 82 13.07 -2.30 11.76
CA ALA A 82 14.08 -1.48 11.10
C ALA A 82 15.12 -1.01 12.13
N GLY A 83 16.41 -1.22 11.85
CA GLY A 83 17.50 -0.99 12.80
C GLY A 83 18.23 -2.27 13.16
N GLY A 84 19.17 -2.19 14.09
CA GLY A 84 19.94 -3.34 14.58
C GLY A 84 21.45 -3.08 14.63
N ILE A 85 22.22 -4.16 14.64
CA ILE A 85 23.69 -4.11 14.64
C ILE A 85 24.18 -3.53 13.31
N SER A 86 25.05 -2.51 13.37
CA SER A 86 25.60 -1.89 12.17
C SER A 86 26.36 -2.91 11.32
N THR A 87 26.02 -3.02 10.04
CA THR A 87 26.76 -3.87 9.08
C THR A 87 28.21 -3.43 8.91
N LYS A 88 28.57 -2.20 9.32
CA LYS A 88 29.96 -1.74 9.36
C LYS A 88 30.78 -2.43 10.44
N ASP A 89 30.15 -2.89 11.52
CA ASP A 89 30.78 -3.58 12.64
C ASP A 89 30.88 -5.10 12.42
N VAL A 90 30.39 -5.60 11.29
CA VAL A 90 30.37 -7.03 10.93
C VAL A 90 31.17 -7.24 9.64
N ASN A 91 31.93 -8.33 9.56
CA ASN A 91 32.49 -8.77 8.31
C ASN A 91 31.42 -9.53 7.51
N MET A 92 30.91 -8.92 6.45
CA MET A 92 29.79 -9.47 5.67
C MET A 92 30.13 -10.72 4.85
N SER A 93 31.40 -11.15 4.76
CA SER A 93 31.74 -12.43 4.14
C SER A 93 31.73 -13.59 5.12
N THR A 94 31.99 -13.34 6.41
CA THR A 94 32.10 -14.39 7.45
C THR A 94 31.02 -14.28 8.51
N MET A 95 30.29 -13.16 8.52
CA MET A 95 29.39 -12.71 9.59
C MET A 95 30.05 -12.55 10.97
N SER A 96 31.38 -12.45 11.03
CA SER A 96 32.10 -12.24 12.30
C SER A 96 32.02 -10.78 12.74
N SER A 97 31.94 -10.56 14.04
CA SER A 97 32.08 -9.24 14.66
C SER A 97 33.49 -8.71 14.46
N LYS A 98 33.63 -7.43 14.13
CA LYS A 98 34.93 -6.73 14.09
C LYS A 98 35.39 -6.23 15.46
N LYS A 99 34.53 -6.34 16.48
CA LYS A 99 34.79 -5.83 17.84
C LYS A 99 35.09 -6.93 18.85
N MET A 100 34.76 -8.18 18.52
CA MET A 100 34.92 -9.31 19.42
C MET A 100 35.15 -10.57 18.60
N ASP A 101 36.33 -11.17 18.76
CA ASP A 101 36.68 -12.42 18.11
C ASP A 101 35.79 -13.56 18.61
N GLY A 102 35.42 -14.47 17.72
CA GLY A 102 34.53 -15.59 18.02
C GLY A 102 33.03 -15.23 18.12
N LEU A 103 32.65 -13.95 18.00
CA LEU A 103 31.25 -13.53 17.95
C LEU A 103 30.76 -13.43 16.51
N TYR A 104 29.60 -14.03 16.21
CA TYR A 104 28.97 -14.01 14.89
C TYR A 104 27.52 -13.55 14.97
N VAL A 105 27.06 -12.84 13.94
CA VAL A 105 25.76 -12.17 13.94
C VAL A 105 25.06 -12.38 12.59
N CYS A 106 23.80 -12.82 12.62
CA CYS A 106 23.03 -13.09 11.41
C CYS A 106 21.53 -12.82 11.60
N GLY A 107 20.80 -12.68 10.50
CA GLY A 107 19.35 -12.48 10.50
C GLY A 107 18.91 -11.07 10.89
N GLU A 108 17.69 -10.96 11.43
CA GLU A 108 17.00 -9.68 11.68
C GLU A 108 17.68 -8.80 12.74
N VAL A 109 18.61 -9.33 13.53
CA VAL A 109 19.38 -8.52 14.47
C VAL A 109 20.37 -7.57 13.77
N LEU A 110 20.74 -7.88 12.52
CA LEU A 110 21.54 -6.99 11.68
C LEU A 110 20.67 -5.82 11.21
N ASN A 111 21.28 -4.64 11.06
CA ASN A 111 20.64 -3.48 10.46
C ASN A 111 20.49 -3.66 8.93
N VAL A 112 19.62 -4.60 8.54
CA VAL A 112 19.28 -4.98 7.18
C VAL A 112 17.78 -5.25 7.13
N ASP A 113 17.04 -4.39 6.43
CA ASP A 113 15.60 -4.53 6.21
C ASP A 113 15.31 -4.76 4.72
N GLY A 114 14.56 -5.84 4.44
CA GLY A 114 14.07 -6.15 3.10
C GLY A 114 12.65 -5.65 2.86
N VAL A 115 12.32 -5.35 1.60
CA VAL A 115 10.91 -5.17 1.19
C VAL A 115 10.11 -6.47 1.39
N THR A 116 8.78 -6.38 1.37
CA THR A 116 7.92 -7.57 1.44
C THR A 116 8.15 -8.50 0.24
N GLY A 117 7.84 -9.79 0.40
CA GLY A 117 8.04 -10.81 -0.65
C GLY A 117 9.19 -11.80 -0.39
N GLY A 118 9.59 -12.00 0.88
CA GLY A 118 10.52 -13.06 1.27
C GLY A 118 11.98 -12.65 1.43
N PHE A 119 12.33 -11.38 1.16
CA PHE A 119 13.70 -10.87 1.28
C PHE A 119 14.27 -10.96 2.70
N ASN A 120 13.45 -10.70 3.73
CA ASN A 120 13.88 -10.85 5.12
C ASN A 120 14.23 -12.30 5.47
N PHE A 121 13.46 -13.27 4.95
CA PHE A 121 13.80 -14.69 5.08
C PHE A 121 15.10 -15.02 4.34
N MET A 122 15.26 -14.55 3.10
CA MET A 122 16.51 -14.75 2.37
C MET A 122 17.72 -14.19 3.12
N ASN A 123 17.59 -13.00 3.74
CA ASN A 123 18.62 -12.43 4.61
C ASN A 123 18.93 -13.37 5.79
N CYS A 124 17.91 -13.83 6.52
CA CYS A 124 18.10 -14.78 7.62
C CYS A 124 18.80 -16.08 7.20
N TRP A 125 18.38 -16.69 6.09
CA TRP A 125 18.96 -17.96 5.61
C TRP A 125 20.40 -17.80 5.14
N SER A 126 20.67 -16.81 4.29
CA SER A 126 22.00 -16.58 3.72
C SER A 126 23.02 -16.16 4.78
N THR A 127 22.67 -15.20 5.63
CA THR A 127 23.58 -14.75 6.70
C THR A 127 23.74 -15.83 7.77
N GLY A 128 22.67 -16.58 8.10
CA GLY A 128 22.74 -17.70 9.04
C GLY A 128 23.67 -18.81 8.56
N PHE A 129 23.60 -19.16 7.28
CA PHE A 129 24.53 -20.09 6.66
C PHE A 129 25.98 -19.59 6.77
N MET A 130 26.25 -18.36 6.35
CA MET A 130 27.61 -17.79 6.40
C MET A 130 28.16 -17.69 7.82
N ALA A 131 27.33 -17.31 8.80
CA ALA A 131 27.71 -17.28 10.21
C ALA A 131 28.06 -18.67 10.74
N GLY A 132 27.28 -19.70 10.37
CA GLY A 132 27.56 -21.08 10.75
C GLY A 132 28.89 -21.59 10.20
N VAL A 133 29.16 -21.37 8.91
CA VAL A 133 30.44 -21.75 8.29
C VAL A 133 31.59 -20.96 8.91
N GLY A 134 31.43 -19.65 9.10
CA GLY A 134 32.44 -18.77 9.70
C GLY A 134 32.79 -19.17 11.14
N ALA A 135 31.79 -19.48 11.96
CA ALA A 135 32.00 -19.91 13.34
C ALA A 135 32.70 -21.27 13.42
N ALA A 136 32.28 -22.24 12.59
CA ALA A 136 32.93 -23.56 12.53
C ALA A 136 34.41 -23.44 12.14
N THR A 137 34.70 -22.65 11.10
CA THR A 137 36.06 -22.42 10.59
C THR A 137 36.96 -21.79 11.65
N PHE A 138 36.45 -20.81 12.40
CA PHE A 138 37.17 -20.19 13.52
C PHE A 138 37.50 -21.16 14.65
N VAL A 139 36.58 -22.07 15.00
CA VAL A 139 36.82 -23.07 16.06
C VAL A 139 37.84 -24.12 15.64
N ILE A 140 37.81 -24.54 14.37
CA ILE A 140 38.71 -25.58 13.84
C ILE A 140 40.10 -25.01 13.53
N GLY A 141 40.22 -23.69 13.36
CA GLY A 141 41.49 -23.01 13.07
C GLY A 141 41.91 -23.10 11.60
N GLU A 142 40.98 -23.47 10.72
CA GLU A 142 41.17 -23.44 9.26
C GLU A 142 40.79 -22.05 8.70
N SER A 143 41.22 -21.72 7.49
CA SER A 143 40.78 -20.50 6.79
C SER A 143 39.66 -20.81 5.80
N LEU A 144 38.65 -19.94 5.73
CA LEU A 144 37.57 -19.97 4.73
C LEU A 144 38.09 -19.85 3.29
#